data_AF-A0A9D4KZD8-F1
#
_entry.id   AF-A0A9D4KZD8-F1
#
_cell.length_a   1.000
_cell.length_b   1.000
_cell.length_c   1.000
_cell.angle_alpha   90.00
_cell.angle_beta   90.00
_cell.angle_gamma   90.00
#
_symmetry.space_group_name_H-M   'P 1'
#
loop_
_entity.id
_entity.type
_entity.pdbx_description
1 polymer ?
#
loop_
_entity_poly.entity_id
_entity_poly.type
_entity_poly.pdbx_seq_one_letter_code
_entity_poly.pdbx_strand_id
1 'polypeptide(L)'
;MFTDVSIIWMDILPRLVWAPGSPEDRKRRRLNRFGLEMARKINRMDLGAILVDIDDTTSGFFRVDGIHLSQLGLEMLLWLLREKTADFLK
;
A
#
# COMPACT_ATOMS: atom_id res chain seq x y z
N MET A 1 -10.25 14.77 19.92
CA MET A 1 -10.75 14.32 18.61
C MET A 1 -9.82 14.96 17.58
N PHE A 2 -9.09 14.19 16.79
CA PHE A 2 -8.14 14.74 15.81
C PHE A 2 -8.92 15.27 14.61
N THR A 3 -9.34 16.53 14.63
CA THR A 3 -10.13 17.13 13.55
C THR A 3 -9.29 17.55 12.35
N ASP A 4 -7.98 17.70 12.53
CA ASP A 4 -7.04 18.23 11.52
C ASP A 4 -6.00 17.19 11.08
N VAL A 5 -6.30 15.89 11.26
CA VAL A 5 -5.39 14.80 10.89
C VAL A 5 -6.02 13.95 9.79
N SER A 6 -5.43 14.02 8.60
CA SER A 6 -5.74 13.11 7.51
C SER A 6 -5.00 11.79 7.71
N ILE A 7 -5.73 10.68 7.79
CA ILE A 7 -5.14 9.34 7.81
C ILE A 7 -5.15 8.77 6.39
N ILE A 8 -3.99 8.42 5.86
CA ILE A 8 -3.89 7.73 4.58
C ILE A 8 -3.47 6.28 4.85
N TRP A 9 -4.25 5.35 4.32
CA TRP A 9 -3.90 3.92 4.36
C TRP A 9 -3.26 3.50 3.05
N MET A 10 -2.16 2.77 3.13
CA MET A 10 -1.52 2.13 1.99
C MET A 10 -1.48 0.63 2.22
N ASP A 11 -1.83 -0.11 1.18
CA ASP A 11 -1.78 -1.56 1.21
C ASP A 11 -0.36 -2.07 1.40
N ILE A 12 -0.21 -3.09 2.26
CA ILE A 12 1.05 -3.81 2.39
C ILE A 12 1.31 -4.56 1.09
N LEU A 13 2.44 -4.24 0.45
CA LEU A 13 2.92 -4.89 -0.76
C LEU A 13 3.14 -6.39 -0.53
N PRO A 14 2.94 -7.25 -1.55
CA PRO A 14 3.35 -8.63 -1.45
C PRO A 14 4.88 -8.72 -1.31
N ARG A 15 5.33 -9.82 -0.70
CA ARG A 15 6.74 -10.21 -0.75
C ARG A 15 6.84 -11.43 -1.65
N LEU A 16 7.77 -11.44 -2.59
CA LEU A 16 7.96 -12.52 -3.56
C LEU A 16 8.36 -13.84 -2.90
N VAL A 17 8.92 -13.77 -1.69
CA VAL A 17 9.25 -14.95 -0.87
C VAL A 17 8.01 -15.62 -0.27
N TRP A 18 6.86 -14.94 -0.25
CA TRP A 18 5.61 -15.52 0.24
C TRP A 18 4.93 -16.27 -0.90
N ALA A 19 4.76 -17.58 -0.75
CA ALA A 19 3.94 -18.34 -1.67
C ALA A 19 2.49 -17.77 -1.69
N PRO A 20 1.85 -17.67 -2.87
CA PRO A 20 0.47 -17.23 -2.96
C PRO A 20 -0.44 -18.03 -2.03
N GLY A 21 -1.23 -17.33 -1.21
CA GLY A 21 -2.13 -17.98 -0.25
C GLY A 21 -1.46 -18.59 0.97
N SER A 22 -0.15 -18.43 1.17
CA SER A 22 0.55 -18.74 2.44
C SER A 22 -0.10 -18.04 3.64
N PRO A 23 0.13 -18.51 4.89
CA PRO A 23 -0.31 -17.81 6.09
C PRO A 23 0.04 -16.31 6.10
N GLU A 24 1.24 -15.97 5.64
CA GLU A 24 1.77 -14.61 5.54
C GLU A 24 1.00 -13.78 4.50
N ASP A 25 0.81 -14.29 3.28
CA ASP A 25 0.03 -13.60 2.26
C ASP A 25 -1.44 -13.43 2.68
N ARG A 26 -2.04 -14.45 3.31
CA ARG A 26 -3.41 -14.34 3.86
C ARG A 26 -3.49 -13.28 4.95
N LYS A 27 -2.50 -13.22 5.85
CA LYS A 27 -2.43 -12.20 6.89
C LYS A 27 -2.29 -10.80 6.30
N ARG A 28 -1.42 -10.63 5.31
CA ARG A 28 -1.26 -9.38 4.54
C ARG A 28 -2.59 -8.93 3.93
N ARG A 29 -3.24 -9.80 3.13
CA ARG A 29 -4.55 -9.49 2.51
C ARG A 29 -5.62 -9.14 3.54
N ARG A 30 -5.65 -9.82 4.69
CA ARG A 30 -6.57 -9.51 5.79
C ARG A 30 -6.31 -8.13 6.38
N LEU A 31 -5.05 -7.76 6.61
CA LEU A 31 -4.67 -6.44 7.13
C LEU A 31 -5.00 -5.32 6.13
N ASN A 32 -4.72 -5.54 4.85
CA ASN A 32 -5.07 -4.59 3.79
C ASN A 32 -6.58 -4.31 3.74
N ARG A 33 -7.41 -5.37 3.76
CA ARG A 33 -8.87 -5.23 3.84
C ARG A 33 -9.32 -4.47 5.08
N PHE A 34 -8.77 -4.81 6.24
CA PHE A 34 -9.09 -4.13 7.49
C PHE A 34 -8.73 -2.64 7.43
N GLY A 35 -7.53 -2.31 6.95
CA GLY A 35 -7.08 -0.93 6.85
C GLY A 35 -7.91 -0.11 5.86
N LEU A 36 -8.28 -0.69 4.72
CA LEU A 36 -9.22 -0.08 3.77
C LEU A 36 -10.59 0.20 4.43
N GLU A 37 -11.15 -0.76 5.17
CA GLU A 37 -12.40 -0.57 5.90
C GLU A 37 -12.30 0.52 6.97
N MET A 38 -11.17 0.58 7.69
CA MET A 38 -10.92 1.59 8.71
C MET A 38 -10.75 2.99 8.11
N ALA A 39 -9.98 3.12 7.03
CA ALA A 39 -9.78 4.39 6.32
C ALA A 39 -11.12 4.97 5.84
N ARG A 40 -11.98 4.14 5.25
CA ARG A 40 -13.34 4.52 4.83
C ARG A 40 -14.22 5.01 5.99
N LYS A 41 -14.10 4.39 7.17
CA LYS A 41 -14.90 4.76 8.35
C LYS A 41 -14.44 6.04 9.02
N ILE A 42 -13.12 6.25 9.11
CA ILE A 42 -12.53 7.38 9.82
C ILE A 42 -12.72 8.67 9.05
N ASN A 43 -12.43 8.67 7.75
CA ASN A 43 -12.19 9.94 7.07
C ASN A 43 -13.44 10.68 6.62
N ARG A 44 -14.65 10.07 6.54
CA ARG A 44 -15.90 10.71 6.04
C ARG A 44 -15.78 11.50 4.70
N MET A 45 -14.59 11.47 4.09
CA MET A 45 -14.10 12.04 2.86
C MET A 45 -13.34 10.90 2.17
N ASP A 46 -13.35 10.89 0.83
CA ASP A 46 -12.80 9.85 -0.06
C ASP A 46 -11.26 9.74 -0.03
N LEU A 47 -10.65 9.72 1.15
CA LEU A 47 -9.25 9.39 1.36
C LEU A 47 -9.08 7.88 1.18
N GLY A 48 -9.05 7.47 -0.10
CA GLY A 48 -8.98 6.09 -0.53
C GLY A 48 -7.71 5.40 -0.06
N ALA A 49 -7.81 4.10 0.20
CA ALA A 49 -6.60 3.29 0.31
C ALA A 49 -5.81 3.43 -0.99
N ILE A 50 -4.51 3.66 -0.88
CA ILE A 50 -3.62 3.64 -2.03
C ILE A 50 -3.42 2.18 -2.40
N LEU A 51 -4.11 1.76 -3.47
CA LEU A 51 -3.82 0.52 -4.17
C LEU A 51 -2.56 0.75 -4.98
N VAL A 52 -1.57 -0.09 -4.74
CA VAL A 52 -0.29 -0.03 -5.42
C VAL A 52 -0.24 -1.19 -6.40
N ASP A 53 -0.06 -0.90 -7.69
CA ASP A 53 0.13 -1.89 -8.76
C ASP A 53 1.57 -2.46 -8.75
N ILE A 54 2.11 -2.71 -7.55
CA ILE A 54 3.36 -3.43 -7.34
C ILE A 54 2.99 -4.77 -6.71
N ASP A 55 2.99 -5.80 -7.53
CA ASP A 55 2.62 -7.15 -7.17
C ASP A 55 3.69 -8.19 -7.56
N ASP A 56 3.34 -9.47 -7.42
CA ASP A 56 4.19 -10.61 -7.77
C ASP A 56 4.50 -10.70 -9.28
N THR A 57 3.72 -10.07 -10.14
CA THR A 57 4.00 -9.94 -11.58
C THR A 57 5.03 -8.86 -11.88
N THR A 58 5.23 -7.91 -10.96
CA THR A 58 6.18 -6.79 -11.07
C THR A 58 7.52 -7.06 -10.37
N SER A 59 8.05 -8.28 -10.49
CA SER A 59 9.25 -8.70 -9.74
C SER A 59 10.49 -7.81 -9.93
N GLY A 60 10.61 -7.09 -11.06
CA GLY A 60 11.67 -6.12 -11.32
C GLY A 60 11.69 -4.90 -10.38
N PHE A 61 10.59 -4.64 -9.67
CA PHE A 61 10.52 -3.60 -8.63
C PHE A 61 11.06 -4.05 -7.27
N PHE A 62 11.42 -5.32 -7.12
CA PHE A 62 11.96 -5.86 -5.88
C PHE A 62 13.48 -6.05 -5.96
N ARG A 63 14.14 -6.05 -4.81
CA ARG A 63 15.51 -6.54 -4.68
C ARG A 63 15.52 -8.06 -4.82
N VAL A 64 16.73 -8.61 -4.94
CA VAL A 64 16.98 -10.05 -4.98
C VAL A 64 16.46 -10.80 -3.75
N ASP A 65 16.26 -10.11 -2.62
CA ASP A 65 15.68 -10.71 -1.42
C ASP A 65 14.16 -10.95 -1.52
N GLY A 66 13.50 -10.40 -2.55
CA GLY A 66 12.06 -10.53 -2.77
C GLY A 66 11.20 -9.90 -1.67
N ILE A 67 11.77 -9.08 -0.80
CA ILE A 67 11.09 -8.45 0.33
C ILE A 67 11.10 -6.92 0.17
N HIS A 68 12.26 -6.36 -0.15
CA HIS A 68 12.44 -4.92 -0.25
C HIS A 68 12.34 -4.46 -1.70
N LEU A 69 11.93 -3.22 -1.91
CA LEU A 69 11.93 -2.63 -3.24
C LEU A 69 13.35 -2.35 -3.73
N SER A 70 13.57 -2.56 -5.03
CA SER A 70 14.72 -2.03 -5.75
C SER A 70 14.66 -0.50 -5.75
N GLN A 71 15.73 0.16 -6.20
CA GLN A 71 15.71 1.61 -6.32
C GLN A 71 14.58 2.08 -7.25
N LEU A 72 14.43 1.42 -8.41
CA LEU A 72 13.34 1.70 -9.35
C LEU A 72 11.96 1.48 -8.71
N GLY A 73 11.77 0.37 -7.98
CA GLY A 73 10.51 0.11 -7.28
C GLY A 73 10.17 1.17 -6.23
N LEU A 74 11.19 1.67 -5.50
CA LEU A 74 11.02 2.74 -4.54
C LEU A 74 10.65 4.06 -5.22
N GLU A 75 11.31 4.40 -6.33
CA GLU A 75 10.99 5.61 -7.11
C GLU A 75 9.56 5.59 -7.63
N MET A 76 9.09 4.44 -8.14
CA MET A 76 7.70 4.27 -8.58
C MET A 76 6.70 4.38 -7.43
N LEU A 77 6.99 3.77 -6.28
CA LEU A 77 6.14 3.89 -5.10
C LEU A 77 6.04 5.35 -4.62
N LEU A 78 7.18 6.05 -4.53
CA LEU A 78 7.20 7.45 -4.11
C LEU A 78 6.47 8.37 -5.09
N TRP A 79 6.60 8.11 -6.40
CA TRP A 79 5.86 8.82 -7.42
C TRP A 79 4.35 8.65 -7.26
N LEU A 80 3.87 7.42 -7.09
CA LEU A 80 2.45 7.12 -6.84
C LEU A 80 1.94 7.78 -5.55
N LEU A 81 2.70 7.67 -4.46
CA LEU A 81 2.35 8.31 -3.20
C LEU A 81 2.24 9.83 -3.37
N ARG A 82 3.16 10.46 -4.08
CA ARG A 82 3.12 11.91 -4.36
C ARG A 82 1.90 12.29 -5.18
N GLU A 83 1.57 11.54 -6.23
CA GLU A 83 0.38 11.78 -7.07
C GLU A 83 -0.89 11.72 -6.22
N LYS A 84 -1.08 10.62 -5.48
CA LYS A 84 -2.28 10.40 -4.68
C LYS A 84 -2.39 11.38 -3.52
N THR A 85 -1.27 11.72 -2.86
CA THR A 85 -1.30 12.69 -1.76
C THR A 85 -1.46 14.14 -2.19
N ALA A 86 -1.05 14.50 -3.41
CA ALA A 86 -1.30 15.83 -3.96
C ALA A 86 -2.80 16.11 -4.18
N ASP A 87 -3.61 15.07 -4.41
CA ASP A 87 -5.07 15.18 -4.50
C ASP A 87 -5.73 15.38 -3.13
N PHE A 88 -5.02 15.09 -2.04
CA PHE A 88 -5.55 15.14 -0.66
C PHE A 88 -5.14 16.39 0.13
N LEU A 89 -4.19 17.18 -0.36
CA LEU A 89 -3.69 18.40 0.29
C LEU A 89 -4.24 19.70 -0.33
N LYS A 90 -5.27 19.60 -1.18
CA LYS A 90 -6.02 20.73 -1.75
C LYS A 90 -7.31 20.93 -0.97
#